data_AF-A0A972R578-F1
#
_entry.id   AF-A0A972R578-F1
#
_cell.length_a   1.000
_cell.length_b   1.000
_cell.length_c   1.000
_cell.angle_alpha   90.00
_cell.angle_beta   90.00
_cell.angle_gamma   90.00
#
_symmetry.space_group_name_H-M   'P 1'
#
loop_
_entity.id
_entity.type
_entity.pdbx_description
1 polymer ?
#
loop_
_entity_poly.entity_id
_entity_poly.type
_entity_poly.pdbx_seq_one_letter_code
_entity_poly.pdbx_strand_id
1 'polypeptide(L)' 'MGLERMRRIHFLQHWFALFDPAAEETLYDSGVMCSFIGIDLGQEPVPDETTICNFRHLMHRLYIVK' A
#
# COMPACT_ATOMS: atom_id res chain seq x y z
N MET A 1 -10.34 3.70 -1.07
CA MET A 1 -9.09 3.33 -1.79
C MET A 1 -9.42 2.44 -2.99
N GLY A 2 -8.94 2.81 -4.18
CA GLY A 2 -9.14 2.02 -5.41
C GLY A 2 -8.10 0.89 -5.57
N LEU A 3 -8.43 -0.14 -6.37
CA LEU A 3 -7.56 -1.29 -6.63
C LEU A 3 -6.19 -0.89 -7.19
N GLU A 4 -6.15 0.13 -8.06
CA GLU A 4 -4.90 0.65 -8.63
C GLU A 4 -3.94 1.15 -7.55
N ARG A 5 -4.44 1.92 -6.57
CA ARG A 5 -3.63 2.46 -5.47
C ARG A 5 -3.08 1.33 -4.59
N MET A 6 -3.92 0.35 -4.24
CA MET A 6 -3.47 -0.80 -3.45
C MET A 6 -2.40 -1.63 -4.16
N ARG A 7 -2.47 -1.75 -5.50
CA ARG A 7 -1.40 -2.40 -6.28
C ARG A 7 -0.10 -1.60 -6.26
N ARG A 8 -0.16 -0.26 -6.37
CA ARG A 8 1.04 0.58 -6.26
C ARG A 8 1.70 0.47 -4.90
N ILE A 9 0.90 0.43 -3.82
CA ILE A 9 1.42 0.20 -2.45
C ILE A 9 2.10 -1.16 -2.38
N HIS A 10 1.48 -2.20 -2.93
CA HIS A 10 2.07 -3.54 -2.97
C HIS A 10 3.40 -3.59 -3.75
N PHE A 11 3.52 -2.87 -4.87
CA PHE A 11 4.80 -2.73 -5.57
C PHE A 11 5.85 -1.99 -4.75
N LEU A 12 5.46 -0.94 -4.03
CA LEU A 12 6.33 -0.19 -3.14
C LEU A 12 6.84 -1.08 -2.00
N GLN A 13 5.97 -1.90 -1.41
CA GLN A 13 6.37 -2.94 -0.45
C GLN A 13 7.43 -3.88 -1.05
N HIS A 14 7.26 -4.32 -2.29
CA HIS A 14 8.21 -5.23 -2.93
C HIS A 14 9.54 -4.56 -3.27
N TRP A 15 9.53 -3.34 -3.84
CA TRP A 15 10.73 -2.63 -4.27
C TRP A 15 11.62 -2.20 -3.11
N PHE A 16 11.02 -1.83 -1.98
CA PHE A 16 11.73 -1.35 -0.80
C PHE A 16 11.78 -2.37 0.34
N ALA A 17 11.31 -3.60 0.10
CA ALA A 17 11.21 -4.66 1.11
C ALA A 17 10.46 -4.22 2.39
N LEU A 18 9.37 -3.46 2.23
CA LEU A 18 8.57 -2.96 3.35
C LEU A 18 7.60 -4.03 3.84
N PHE A 19 7.55 -4.19 5.16
CA PHE A 19 6.44 -4.86 5.82
C PHE A 19 5.19 -3.97 5.82
N ASP A 20 4.04 -4.54 6.18
CA ASP A 20 2.76 -3.79 6.20
C ASP A 20 2.81 -2.49 7.02
N PRO A 21 3.37 -2.43 8.25
CA PRO A 21 3.46 -1.17 9.00
C PRO A 21 4.45 -0.18 8.37
N ALA A 22 5.56 -0.70 7.83
CA ALA A 22 6.56 0.15 7.20
C ALA A 22 6.03 0.82 5.92
N ALA A 23 5.08 0.19 5.22
CA ALA A 23 4.40 0.78 4.07
C ALA A 23 3.49 1.94 4.48
N GLU A 24 2.75 1.80 5.56
CA GLU A 24 1.94 2.89 6.13
C GLU A 24 2.85 4.07 6.56
N GLU A 25 3.88 3.78 7.36
CA GLU A 25 4.81 4.80 7.87
C GLU A 25 5.51 5.56 6.72
N THR A 26 5.97 4.83 5.70
CA THR A 26 6.63 5.41 4.52
C THR A 26 5.73 6.40 3.77
N LEU A 27 4.42 6.13 3.70
CA LEU A 27 3.47 7.00 3.00
C LEU A 27 3.11 8.25 3.82
N TYR A 28 3.23 8.18 5.15
CA TYR A 28 3.13 9.36 6.02
C TYR A 28 4.42 10.19 6.04
N ASP A 29 5.59 9.55 6.02
CA ASP A 29 6.90 10.23 6.08
C ASP A 29 7.27 10.89 4.75
N SER A 30 6.95 10.25 3.62
CA SER A 30 7.36 10.70 2.30
C SER A 30 6.20 11.15 1.42
N GLY A 31 6.06 12.46 1.28
CA GLY A 31 5.12 13.08 0.33
C GLY A 31 5.35 12.66 -1.13
N VAL A 32 6.58 12.27 -1.50
CA VAL A 32 6.88 11.76 -2.85
C VAL A 32 6.28 10.38 -3.07
N MET A 33 6.41 9.49 -2.07
CA MET A 33 5.80 8.16 -2.13
C MET A 33 4.27 8.28 -2.10
N CYS A 34 3.73 9.15 -1.24
CA CYS A 34 2.30 9.45 -1.19
C CYS A 34 1.75 9.97 -2.54
N SER A 35 2.46 10.91 -3.17
CA SER A 35 2.13 11.46 -4.49
C SER A 35 2.21 10.39 -5.59
N PHE A 36 3.19 9.49 -5.55
CA PHE A 36 3.32 8.37 -6.49
C PHE A 36 2.11 7.40 -6.42
N ILE A 37 1.63 7.10 -5.21
CA ILE A 37 0.41 6.31 -5.04
C ILE A 37 -0.83 7.08 -5.52
N GLY A 38 -0.77 8.42 -5.48
CA GLY A 38 -1.89 9.30 -5.81
C GLY A 38 -2.85 9.46 -4.62
N ILE A 39 -2.30 9.50 -3.40
CA ILE A 39 -2.99 9.83 -2.17
C ILE A 39 -2.73 11.30 -1.86
N ASP A 40 -3.79 12.04 -1.56
CA ASP A 40 -3.72 13.41 -1.07
C ASP A 40 -4.08 13.41 0.41
N LEU A 41 -3.09 13.64 1.28
CA LEU A 41 -3.29 13.59 2.74
C LEU A 41 -4.24 14.68 3.28
N GLY A 42 -4.56 15.70 2.46
CA GLY A 42 -5.57 16.71 2.79
C GLY A 42 -7.00 16.25 2.52
N GLN A 43 -7.19 15.21 1.68
CA GLN A 43 -8.51 14.68 1.32
C GLN A 43 -8.78 13.26 1.82
N GLU A 44 -7.76 12.40 1.86
CA GLU A 44 -7.90 11.02 2.34
C GLU A 44 -6.66 10.55 3.12
N PRO A 45 -6.84 9.78 4.22
CA PRO A 45 -5.71 9.20 4.94
C PRO A 45 -5.07 8.05 4.14
N VAL A 46 -3.82 7.74 4.48
CA VAL A 46 -3.15 6.50 4.03
C VAL A 46 -3.91 5.29 4.61
N PRO A 47 -4.02 4.17 3.87
CA PRO A 47 -4.49 2.92 4.45
C PRO A 47 -3.60 2.48 5.61
N ASP A 48 -4.22 2.09 6.70
CA ASP A 48 -3.53 1.54 7.85
C ASP A 48 -2.92 0.15 7.53
N GLU A 49 -1.99 -0.29 8.37
CA GLU A 49 -1.34 -1.61 8.33
C GLU A 49 -2.34 -2.74 8.04
N THR A 50 -3.49 -2.76 8.72
CA THR A 50 -4.45 -3.86 8.58
C THR A 50 -5.10 -3.86 7.20
N THR A 51 -5.37 -2.68 6.63
CA THR A 51 -5.89 -2.53 5.27
C THR A 51 -4.86 -3.03 4.23
N ILE A 52 -3.58 -2.69 4.41
CA ILE A 52 -2.49 -3.16 3.54
C ILE A 52 -2.32 -4.69 3.66
N CYS A 53 -2.30 -5.22 4.89
CA CYS A 53 -2.20 -6.64 5.19
C CYS A 53 -3.34 -7.45 4.58
N ASN A 54 -4.59 -6.97 4.70
CA ASN A 54 -5.75 -7.60 4.09
C ASN A 54 -5.63 -7.69 2.56
N PHE A 55 -5.13 -6.64 1.92
CA PHE A 55 -4.89 -6.65 0.48
C PHE A 55 -3.79 -7.65 0.08
N ARG A 56 -2.70 -7.72 0.84
CA ARG A 56 -1.62 -8.70 0.62
C ARG A 56 -2.15 -10.14 0.72
N HIS A 57 -2.98 -10.44 1.71
CA HIS A 57 -3.64 -11.75 1.84
C HIS A 57 -4.60 -12.03 0.67
N LEU A 58 -5.36 -11.03 0.21
CA LEU A 58 -6.23 -11.17 -0.96
C LEU A 58 -5.43 -11.52 -2.21
N MET A 59 -4.33 -10.80 -2.46
CA MET A 59 -3.43 -11.06 -3.59
C MET A 59 -2.88 -12.49 -3.49
N HIS A 60 -2.30 -12.88 -2.34
CA HIS A 60 -1.75 -14.21 -2.13
C HIS A 60 -2.77 -15.33 -2.45
N ARG A 61 -4.03 -15.17 -2.01
CA ARG A 61 -5.11 -16.12 -2.34
C ARG A 61 -5.41 -16.20 -3.84
N LEU A 62 -5.31 -15.08 -4.56
CA LEU A 62 -5.55 -15.05 -6.01
C LEU A 62 -4.40 -15.64 -6.82
N TYR A 63 -3.14 -15.50 -6.35
CA TYR A 63 -1.96 -15.95 -7.09
C TYR A 63 -1.52 -17.40 -6.81
N ILE A 64 -1.90 -17.99 -5.68
CA ILE A 64 -1.47 -19.36 -5.30
C ILE A 64 -2.53 -20.44 -5.60
N VAL A 65 -3.77 -20.06 -5.89
CA VAL A 65 -4.84 -21.01 -6.29
C VAL A 65 -4.95 -21.12 -7.82
N LYS A 66 -3.86 -20.82 -8.53
CA LYS A 66 -3.77 -20.84 -10.00
C LYS A 66 -2.71 -21.83 -10.46
#